data_AF-A0A1V5JZ59-F1
#
_entry.id   AF-A0A1V5JZ59-F1
#
_cell.length_a   1.000
_cell.length_b   1.000
_cell.length_c   1.000
_cell.angle_alpha   90.00
_cell.angle_beta   90.00
_cell.angle_gamma   90.00
#
_symmetry.space_group_name_H-M   'P 1'
#
loop_
_entity.id
_entity.type
_entity.pdbx_description
1 polymer ?
#
loop_
_entity_poly.entity_id
_entity_poly.type
_entity_poly.pdbx_seq_one_letter_code
_entity_poly.pdbx_strand_id
1 'polypeptide(L)'
;MAAWAAFTGVGYNFDGRYRDADDDDAILNKYYGATAVEVEGTVDIPVGIPVKLTLGNGLWFEYPSFTLDYNETYAEAVVEPLADLAITVSGAYAADLNDDYDGGWNVHGDVAYTVFGLTINPYIDYMVDVYADYSDDDVDFIVGLGLEGSPLQGLTLESDTYFVIEEKDLVAEAYAEFITEENFGLVKSAKTVAAGMLDLLVDFDYLDPDVTEPEPETDIDLTWHAYVGSEIGINDKLSAKIGGLYNDKANTIAASGKLTYAASDTITTNLILTYRQDAVGGYAGWMPFEFDDLYLEANVVSTIGKSTFKVAYGDDGLESAPTSGTHKSKPWNWLYNKPTSAMPWDKLSFTITVPF
;
A
#
# COMPACT_ATOMS: atom_id res chain seq x y z
N MET A 1 -7.20 -29.33 16.74
CA MET A 1 -8.06 -29.41 15.54
C MET A 1 -9.09 -28.31 15.61
N ALA A 2 -9.02 -27.39 14.66
CA ALA A 2 -10.03 -26.35 14.43
C ALA A 2 -10.50 -26.49 12.99
N ALA A 3 -11.77 -26.24 12.72
CA ALA A 3 -12.30 -26.21 11.37
C ALA A 3 -13.43 -25.17 11.30
N TRP A 4 -13.55 -24.52 10.15
CA TRP A 4 -14.57 -23.51 9.92
C TRP A 4 -15.05 -23.58 8.46
N ALA A 5 -16.20 -22.99 8.22
CA ALA A 5 -16.72 -22.76 6.89
C ALA A 5 -17.33 -21.36 6.84
N ALA A 6 -17.05 -20.62 5.77
CA ALA A 6 -17.63 -19.30 5.54
C ALA A 6 -18.24 -19.22 4.14
N PHE A 7 -19.19 -18.30 4.02
CA PHE A 7 -19.74 -17.87 2.75
C PHE A 7 -19.56 -16.37 2.65
N THR A 8 -18.91 -15.92 1.60
CA THR A 8 -18.56 -14.51 1.43
C THR A 8 -19.06 -14.02 0.08
N GLY A 9 -19.75 -12.88 0.07
CA GLY A 9 -20.08 -12.18 -1.16
C GLY A 9 -18.90 -11.30 -1.59
N VAL A 10 -18.45 -11.43 -2.83
CA VAL A 10 -17.31 -10.69 -3.39
C VAL A 10 -17.82 -9.37 -3.95
N GLY A 11 -17.77 -8.33 -3.11
CA GLY A 11 -18.11 -6.94 -3.48
C GLY A 11 -16.89 -6.02 -3.41
N TYR A 12 -17.12 -4.72 -3.64
CA TYR A 12 -16.05 -3.69 -3.63
C TYR A 12 -15.24 -3.63 -2.33
N ASN A 13 -15.71 -4.23 -1.23
CA ASN A 13 -15.04 -4.24 0.08
C ASN A 13 -14.55 -5.63 0.54
N PHE A 14 -14.51 -6.63 -0.34
CA PHE A 14 -13.93 -7.94 -0.05
C PHE A 14 -12.41 -7.84 0.16
N ASP A 15 -11.87 -8.41 1.24
CA ASP A 15 -10.45 -8.35 1.59
C ASP A 15 -9.89 -9.78 1.53
N GLY A 16 -8.88 -10.01 0.68
CA GLY A 16 -8.33 -11.34 0.41
C GLY A 16 -6.88 -11.23 -0.05
N ARG A 17 -6.06 -12.24 0.25
CA ARG A 17 -4.60 -12.22 0.07
C ARG A 17 -4.14 -11.89 -1.36
N TYR A 18 -4.95 -12.23 -2.37
CA TYR A 18 -4.68 -12.02 -3.80
C TYR A 18 -5.58 -10.94 -4.42
N ARG A 19 -6.17 -10.07 -3.60
CA ARG A 19 -6.91 -8.89 -4.06
C ARG A 19 -6.02 -7.69 -3.88
N ASP A 20 -5.64 -7.05 -4.97
CA ASP A 20 -5.11 -5.69 -4.94
C ASP A 20 -6.17 -4.75 -5.51
N ALA A 21 -6.48 -3.65 -4.84
CA ALA A 21 -7.47 -2.70 -5.37
C ALA A 21 -6.90 -1.78 -6.47
N ASP A 22 -5.59 -1.76 -6.67
CA ASP A 22 -4.90 -0.91 -7.65
C ASP A 22 -4.43 -1.68 -8.90
N ASP A 23 -4.57 -3.01 -8.92
CA ASP A 23 -4.25 -3.86 -10.05
C ASP A 23 -5.52 -4.58 -10.55
N ASP A 24 -6.08 -4.11 -11.67
CA ASP A 24 -7.28 -4.69 -12.29
C ASP A 24 -7.07 -6.17 -12.68
N ASP A 25 -5.81 -6.61 -12.82
CA ASP A 25 -5.42 -7.97 -13.21
C ASP A 25 -5.16 -8.89 -12.00
N ALA A 26 -5.17 -8.35 -10.78
CA ALA A 26 -5.08 -9.15 -9.56
C ALA A 26 -6.17 -10.23 -9.54
N ILE A 27 -5.78 -11.47 -9.19
CA ILE A 27 -6.62 -12.67 -9.29
C ILE A 27 -8.01 -12.46 -8.68
N LEU A 28 -8.13 -11.70 -7.59
CA LEU A 28 -9.43 -11.50 -6.93
C LEU A 28 -10.27 -10.32 -7.46
N ASN A 29 -9.72 -9.46 -8.33
CA ASN A 29 -10.44 -8.32 -8.91
C ASN A 29 -11.39 -8.72 -10.04
N LYS A 30 -11.03 -9.71 -10.87
CA LYS A 30 -11.92 -10.31 -11.88
C LYS A 30 -13.22 -10.89 -11.30
N TYR A 31 -13.25 -11.20 -10.00
CA TYR A 31 -14.41 -11.77 -9.31
C TYR A 31 -15.35 -10.73 -8.69
N TYR A 32 -15.28 -9.46 -9.12
CA TYR A 32 -16.27 -8.45 -8.73
C TYR A 32 -17.70 -8.90 -9.11
N GLY A 33 -18.55 -9.15 -8.10
CA GLY A 33 -19.88 -9.71 -8.33
C GLY A 33 -19.92 -11.24 -8.35
N ALA A 34 -18.96 -11.91 -7.68
CA ALA A 34 -18.99 -13.34 -7.38
C ALA A 34 -19.36 -13.63 -5.90
N THR A 35 -19.47 -14.90 -5.53
CA THR A 35 -19.54 -15.36 -4.13
C THR A 35 -18.61 -16.55 -3.93
N ALA A 36 -17.99 -16.67 -2.75
CA ALA A 36 -17.11 -17.77 -2.40
C ALA A 36 -17.68 -18.59 -1.21
N VAL A 37 -17.47 -19.90 -1.25
CA VAL A 37 -17.60 -20.82 -0.11
C VAL A 37 -16.22 -21.31 0.24
N GLU A 38 -15.79 -21.07 1.47
CA GLU A 38 -14.48 -21.51 1.96
C GLU A 38 -14.69 -22.50 3.10
N VAL A 39 -13.93 -23.59 3.08
CA VAL A 39 -13.85 -24.55 4.18
C VAL A 39 -12.39 -24.80 4.48
N GLU A 40 -12.03 -24.71 5.76
CA GLU A 40 -10.66 -24.91 6.22
C GLU A 40 -10.63 -25.78 7.48
N GLY A 41 -9.59 -26.61 7.59
CA GLY A 41 -9.28 -27.37 8.79
C GLY A 41 -7.79 -27.31 9.12
N THR A 42 -7.48 -27.07 10.39
CA THR A 42 -6.12 -27.05 10.92
C THR A 42 -5.93 -28.17 11.95
N VAL A 43 -4.82 -28.92 11.82
CA VAL A 43 -4.43 -30.01 12.70
C VAL A 43 -2.98 -29.89 13.15
N ASP A 44 -2.71 -30.23 14.41
CA ASP A 44 -1.35 -30.36 14.92
C ASP A 44 -0.79 -31.75 14.58
N ILE A 45 0.40 -31.82 14.00
CA ILE A 45 1.05 -33.09 13.64
C ILE A 45 1.98 -33.54 14.78
N PRO A 46 1.81 -34.76 15.34
CA PRO A 46 2.58 -35.23 16.49
C PRO A 46 3.95 -35.81 16.09
N VAL A 47 4.87 -34.96 15.61
CA VAL A 47 6.23 -35.36 15.15
C VAL A 47 7.37 -34.89 16.07
N GLY A 48 7.05 -34.50 17.30
CA GLY A 48 8.05 -34.12 18.33
C GLY A 48 8.56 -32.68 18.22
N ILE A 49 8.18 -31.96 17.18
CA ILE A 49 8.33 -30.52 16.96
C ILE A 49 6.94 -29.95 16.69
N PRO A 50 6.59 -28.73 17.13
CA PRO A 50 5.33 -28.09 16.76
C PRO A 50 5.21 -27.98 15.25
N VAL A 51 4.20 -28.66 14.69
CA VAL A 51 3.86 -28.60 13.27
C VAL A 51 2.36 -28.43 13.17
N LYS A 52 1.92 -27.40 12.45
CA LYS A 52 0.53 -27.18 12.10
C LYS A 52 0.35 -27.44 10.62
N LEU A 53 -0.65 -28.23 10.26
CA LEU A 53 -1.09 -28.43 8.89
C LEU A 53 -2.48 -27.85 8.76
N THR A 54 -2.61 -26.88 7.87
CA THR A 54 -3.87 -26.30 7.42
C THR A 54 -4.18 -26.84 6.03
N LEU A 55 -5.41 -27.28 5.82
CA LEU A 55 -5.94 -27.68 4.52
C LEU A 55 -7.23 -26.92 4.30
N GLY A 56 -7.39 -26.35 3.11
CA GLY A 56 -8.61 -25.65 2.76
C GLY A 56 -9.03 -25.86 1.32
N ASN A 57 -10.28 -25.51 1.07
CA ASN A 57 -10.88 -25.54 -0.24
C ASN A 57 -11.82 -24.34 -0.39
N GLY A 58 -11.65 -23.60 -1.47
CA GLY A 58 -12.45 -22.43 -1.85
C GLY A 58 -13.20 -22.72 -3.14
N LEU A 59 -14.53 -22.63 -3.09
CA LEU A 59 -15.39 -22.74 -4.26
C LEU A 59 -15.92 -21.37 -4.63
N TRP A 60 -15.71 -20.98 -5.89
CA TRP A 60 -16.06 -19.66 -6.40
C TRP A 60 -17.22 -19.76 -7.37
N PHE A 61 -18.22 -18.90 -7.16
CA PHE A 61 -19.45 -18.90 -7.92
C PHE A 61 -19.70 -17.53 -8.52
N GLU A 62 -20.14 -17.49 -9.77
CA GLU A 62 -20.72 -16.29 -10.36
C GLU A 62 -21.94 -15.83 -9.55
N TYR A 63 -22.16 -14.52 -9.41
CA TYR A 63 -23.38 -13.99 -8.81
C TYR A 63 -24.12 -13.03 -9.75
N PRO A 64 -25.46 -13.17 -9.89
CA PRO A 64 -26.38 -14.00 -9.10
C PRO A 64 -26.70 -15.38 -9.69
N SER A 65 -26.00 -15.85 -10.73
CA SER A 65 -26.26 -17.13 -11.41
C SER A 65 -25.93 -18.35 -10.53
N PHE A 66 -25.02 -18.20 -9.56
CA PHE A 66 -24.47 -19.27 -8.72
C PHE A 66 -23.92 -20.46 -9.52
N THR A 67 -23.41 -20.18 -10.73
CA THR A 67 -22.64 -21.15 -11.51
C THR A 67 -21.28 -21.31 -10.85
N LEU A 68 -20.85 -22.55 -10.61
CA LEU A 68 -19.51 -22.80 -10.11
C LEU A 68 -18.51 -22.48 -11.24
N ASP A 69 -17.65 -21.51 -10.97
CA ASP A 69 -16.71 -20.92 -11.91
C ASP A 69 -15.34 -21.59 -11.72
N TYR A 70 -14.91 -21.67 -10.46
CA TYR A 70 -13.55 -22.05 -10.11
C TYR A 70 -13.50 -22.79 -8.75
N ASN A 71 -12.51 -23.67 -8.59
CA ASN A 71 -12.20 -24.35 -7.33
C ASN A 71 -10.70 -24.25 -7.01
N GLU A 72 -10.41 -23.75 -5.81
CA GLU A 72 -9.07 -23.72 -5.24
C GLU A 72 -8.94 -24.74 -4.11
N THR A 73 -7.90 -25.55 -4.14
CA THR A 73 -7.51 -26.38 -3.00
C THR A 73 -6.14 -25.96 -2.52
N TYR A 74 -6.00 -25.63 -1.23
CA TYR A 74 -4.73 -25.17 -0.68
C TYR A 74 -4.32 -25.96 0.56
N ALA A 75 -3.02 -25.96 0.81
CA ALA A 75 -2.40 -26.56 1.97
C ALA A 75 -1.27 -25.67 2.48
N GLU A 76 -1.11 -25.62 3.80
CA GLU A 76 -0.01 -24.93 4.47
C GLU A 76 0.49 -25.78 5.63
N ALA A 77 1.80 -25.99 5.68
CA ALA A 77 2.48 -26.61 6.81
C ALA A 77 3.44 -25.60 7.44
N VAL A 78 3.19 -25.24 8.70
CA VAL A 78 4.06 -24.37 9.50
C VAL A 78 4.77 -25.23 10.53
N VAL A 79 6.11 -25.22 10.50
CA VAL A 79 6.99 -25.90 11.45
C VAL A 79 7.66 -24.84 12.32
N GLU A 80 7.44 -24.89 13.64
CA GLU A 80 8.00 -23.93 14.60
C GLU A 80 9.04 -24.65 15.49
N PRO A 81 10.26 -24.93 15.00
CA PRO A 81 11.27 -25.64 15.77
C PRO A 81 11.76 -24.86 17.00
N LEU A 82 11.68 -23.53 16.96
CA LEU A 82 12.03 -22.61 18.04
C LEU A 82 10.99 -21.48 18.11
N ALA A 83 11.02 -20.69 19.18
CA ALA A 83 10.06 -19.59 19.36
C ALA A 83 10.29 -18.42 18.39
N ASP A 84 11.50 -18.31 17.85
CA ASP A 84 11.98 -17.26 16.97
C ASP A 84 12.25 -17.78 15.54
N LEU A 85 11.87 -19.02 15.24
CA LEU A 85 12.08 -19.66 13.95
C LEU A 85 10.80 -20.39 13.52
N ALA A 86 10.25 -20.00 12.37
CA ALA A 86 9.19 -20.71 11.67
C ALA A 86 9.65 -21.05 10.25
N ILE A 87 9.22 -22.20 9.76
CA ILE A 87 9.42 -22.65 8.37
C ILE A 87 8.03 -22.94 7.83
N THR A 88 7.66 -22.28 6.74
CA THR A 88 6.38 -22.53 6.07
C THR A 88 6.61 -23.20 4.74
N VAL A 89 5.78 -24.17 4.42
CA VAL A 89 5.60 -24.67 3.07
C VAL A 89 4.12 -24.63 2.78
N SER A 90 3.73 -23.90 1.75
CA SER A 90 2.34 -23.84 1.31
C SER A 90 2.25 -24.02 -0.20
N GLY A 91 1.02 -24.22 -0.65
CA GLY A 91 0.72 -24.29 -2.06
C GLY A 91 -0.76 -24.44 -2.28
N ALA A 92 -1.19 -24.07 -3.48
CA ALA A 92 -2.56 -24.12 -3.92
C ALA A 92 -2.64 -24.69 -5.33
N TYR A 93 -3.77 -25.31 -5.62
CA TYR A 93 -4.13 -25.80 -6.93
C TYR A 93 -5.47 -25.22 -7.35
N ALA A 94 -5.44 -24.60 -8.51
CA ALA A 94 -6.53 -23.94 -9.18
C ALA A 94 -7.08 -24.86 -10.27
N ALA A 95 -8.33 -25.30 -10.12
CA ALA A 95 -9.05 -26.04 -11.15
C ALA A 95 -10.11 -25.15 -11.82
N ASP A 96 -9.97 -24.93 -13.11
CA ASP A 96 -11.07 -24.44 -13.95
C ASP A 96 -12.17 -25.50 -14.05
N LEU A 97 -13.42 -25.04 -14.00
CA LEU A 97 -14.61 -25.86 -14.12
C LEU A 97 -15.54 -25.38 -15.24
N ASN A 98 -15.19 -24.31 -15.98
CA ASN A 98 -16.03 -23.74 -17.03
C ASN A 98 -15.35 -23.35 -18.36
N ASP A 99 -14.31 -24.03 -18.84
CA ASP A 99 -13.75 -23.95 -20.21
C ASP A 99 -13.24 -22.54 -20.66
N ASP A 100 -13.42 -21.50 -19.84
CA ASP A 100 -13.09 -20.09 -20.11
C ASP A 100 -11.83 -19.64 -19.34
N TYR A 101 -11.21 -20.52 -18.54
CA TYR A 101 -10.01 -20.24 -17.74
C TYR A 101 -9.01 -21.40 -17.79
N ASP A 102 -7.71 -21.12 -17.89
CA ASP A 102 -6.70 -22.16 -17.67
C ASP A 102 -6.58 -22.41 -16.15
N GLY A 103 -6.46 -23.66 -15.69
CA GLY A 103 -6.16 -23.96 -14.29
C GLY A 103 -4.69 -23.64 -13.97
N GLY A 104 -4.26 -23.72 -12.71
CA GLY A 104 -2.86 -23.44 -12.35
C GLY A 104 -2.47 -23.96 -10.97
N TRP A 105 -1.25 -23.72 -10.55
CA TRP A 105 -0.80 -24.06 -9.20
C TRP A 105 0.33 -23.18 -8.71
N ASN A 106 0.48 -23.10 -7.39
CA ASN A 106 1.65 -22.49 -6.77
C ASN A 106 2.22 -23.34 -5.63
N VAL A 107 3.49 -23.13 -5.36
CA VAL A 107 4.18 -23.61 -4.16
C VAL A 107 5.03 -22.48 -3.62
N HIS A 108 4.87 -22.22 -2.33
CA HIS A 108 5.64 -21.25 -1.57
C HIS A 108 6.42 -21.95 -0.46
N GLY A 109 7.64 -21.50 -0.21
CA GLY A 109 8.42 -21.94 0.92
C GLY A 109 9.21 -20.80 1.52
N ASP A 110 9.11 -20.60 2.83
CA ASP A 110 9.82 -19.54 3.54
C ASP A 110 10.43 -20.00 4.86
N VAL A 111 11.30 -19.15 5.39
CA VAL A 111 11.83 -19.29 6.74
C VAL A 111 11.75 -17.94 7.44
N ALA A 112 10.87 -17.77 8.43
CA ALA A 112 10.86 -16.58 9.28
C ALA A 112 11.77 -16.78 10.49
N TYR A 113 12.86 -16.02 10.58
CA TYR A 113 13.79 -16.02 11.71
C TYR A 113 13.89 -14.64 12.36
N THR A 114 13.48 -14.53 13.61
CA THR A 114 13.46 -13.25 14.34
C THR A 114 14.68 -13.10 15.25
N VAL A 115 15.50 -12.07 15.00
CA VAL A 115 16.67 -11.74 15.82
C VAL A 115 16.86 -10.23 15.89
N PHE A 116 17.25 -9.72 17.07
CA PHE A 116 17.47 -8.28 17.30
C PHE A 116 16.30 -7.36 16.89
N GLY A 117 15.06 -7.84 17.02
CA GLY A 117 13.86 -7.08 16.64
C GLY A 117 13.61 -7.00 15.13
N LEU A 118 14.33 -7.79 14.33
CA LEU A 118 14.13 -7.97 12.91
C LEU A 118 13.72 -9.40 12.62
N THR A 119 12.76 -9.59 11.73
CA THR A 119 12.43 -10.87 11.12
C THR A 119 13.09 -10.92 9.75
N ILE A 120 13.89 -11.96 9.54
CA ILE A 120 14.54 -12.28 8.28
C ILE A 120 13.74 -13.40 7.63
N ASN A 121 13.29 -13.20 6.39
CA ASN A 121 12.38 -14.08 5.69
C ASN A 121 12.87 -14.37 4.26
N PRO A 122 13.88 -15.24 4.06
CA PRO A 122 14.14 -15.78 2.74
C PRO A 122 12.96 -16.65 2.30
N TYR A 123 12.58 -16.53 1.03
CA TYR A 123 11.49 -17.28 0.46
C TYR A 123 11.80 -17.71 -0.98
N ILE A 124 11.02 -18.70 -1.42
CA ILE A 124 10.95 -19.13 -2.80
C ILE A 124 9.47 -19.30 -3.17
N ASP A 125 9.12 -18.91 -4.38
CA ASP A 125 7.80 -19.12 -4.94
C ASP A 125 7.93 -19.73 -6.33
N TYR A 126 7.09 -20.70 -6.64
CA TYR A 126 6.95 -21.25 -7.97
C TYR A 126 5.47 -21.24 -8.32
N MET A 127 5.10 -20.42 -9.30
CA MET A 127 3.72 -20.14 -9.70
C MET A 127 3.54 -20.51 -11.17
N VAL A 128 2.36 -21.00 -11.53
CA VAL A 128 2.06 -21.50 -12.88
C VAL A 128 0.63 -21.10 -13.28
N ASP A 129 0.47 -20.71 -14.54
CA ASP A 129 -0.76 -20.27 -15.18
C ASP A 129 -1.41 -19.14 -14.37
N VAL A 130 -2.61 -19.35 -13.80
CA VAL A 130 -3.39 -18.33 -13.08
C VAL A 130 -2.72 -17.74 -11.84
N TYR A 131 -1.63 -18.35 -11.37
CA TYR A 131 -0.86 -17.82 -10.26
C TYR A 131 0.37 -17.02 -10.70
N ALA A 132 0.81 -17.16 -11.96
CA ALA A 132 1.88 -16.36 -12.54
C ALA A 132 1.31 -15.07 -13.16
N ASP A 133 2.17 -14.07 -13.38
CA ASP A 133 1.79 -12.88 -14.17
C ASP A 133 1.51 -13.28 -15.63
N TYR A 134 0.57 -12.59 -16.29
CA TYR A 134 0.15 -12.89 -17.66
C TYR A 134 1.16 -12.42 -18.72
N SER A 135 2.31 -11.87 -18.32
CA SER A 135 3.40 -11.38 -19.17
C SER A 135 4.17 -12.53 -19.82
N ASP A 136 3.66 -13.03 -20.95
CA ASP A 136 4.33 -13.89 -21.94
C ASP A 136 4.79 -15.31 -21.49
N ASP A 137 4.97 -15.57 -20.19
CA ASP A 137 5.37 -16.85 -19.61
C ASP A 137 4.32 -17.38 -18.62
N ASP A 138 3.83 -18.61 -18.83
CA ASP A 138 2.86 -19.26 -17.93
C ASP A 138 3.47 -19.70 -16.58
N VAL A 139 4.64 -19.18 -16.18
CA VAL A 139 5.42 -19.63 -15.01
C VAL A 139 6.26 -18.49 -14.42
N ASP A 140 6.16 -18.32 -13.10
CA ASP A 140 7.08 -17.49 -12.31
C ASP A 140 7.84 -18.32 -11.28
N PHE A 141 9.18 -18.30 -11.35
CA PHE A 141 10.06 -18.81 -10.31
C PHE A 141 10.81 -17.67 -9.63
N ILE A 142 10.42 -17.41 -8.39
CA ILE A 142 10.91 -16.30 -7.59
C ILE A 142 11.80 -16.81 -6.46
N VAL A 143 12.93 -16.13 -6.25
CA VAL A 143 13.77 -16.29 -5.06
C VAL A 143 13.91 -14.94 -4.39
N GLY A 144 13.50 -14.85 -3.12
CA GLY A 144 13.41 -13.58 -2.41
C GLY A 144 13.97 -13.58 -0.99
N LEU A 145 14.10 -12.37 -0.44
CA LEU A 145 14.52 -12.10 0.92
C LEU A 145 13.78 -10.88 1.48
N GLY A 146 12.83 -11.16 2.36
CA GLY A 146 12.18 -10.17 3.20
C GLY A 146 12.96 -9.86 4.48
N LEU A 147 12.93 -8.60 4.90
CA LEU A 147 13.43 -8.11 6.17
C LEU A 147 12.41 -7.13 6.73
N GLU A 148 11.88 -7.37 7.94
CA GLU A 148 10.99 -6.41 8.59
C GLU A 148 11.22 -6.33 10.09
N GLY A 149 10.94 -5.18 10.69
CA GLY A 149 10.83 -5.04 12.14
C GLY A 149 11.39 -3.74 12.70
N SER A 150 11.56 -3.73 14.02
CA SER A 150 11.99 -2.56 14.78
C SER A 150 13.19 -2.88 15.66
N PRO A 151 14.43 -2.76 15.13
CA PRO A 151 15.62 -3.14 15.88
C PRO A 151 15.94 -2.19 17.04
N LEU A 152 15.40 -0.97 17.01
CA LEU A 152 15.54 0.05 18.04
C LEU A 152 14.22 0.80 18.21
N GLN A 153 14.02 1.40 19.38
CA GLN A 153 12.81 2.18 19.66
C GLN A 153 12.64 3.31 18.62
N GLY A 154 11.45 3.35 18.01
CA GLY A 154 11.09 4.37 17.04
C GLY A 154 11.63 4.12 15.63
N LEU A 155 12.51 3.12 15.41
CA LEU A 155 12.99 2.75 14.08
C LEU A 155 12.21 1.53 13.56
N THR A 156 11.61 1.65 12.38
CA THR A 156 11.03 0.57 11.58
C THR A 156 11.86 0.41 10.32
N LEU A 157 12.20 -0.82 9.97
CA LEU A 157 12.85 -1.19 8.73
C LEU A 157 11.98 -2.23 8.03
N GLU A 158 11.76 -2.06 6.75
CA GLU A 158 11.13 -3.05 5.86
C GLU A 158 11.99 -3.12 4.60
N SER A 159 12.21 -4.30 4.05
CA SER A 159 12.85 -4.46 2.75
C SER A 159 12.39 -5.79 2.18
N ASP A 160 12.14 -5.79 0.88
CA ASP A 160 11.97 -7.03 0.14
C ASP A 160 12.87 -6.98 -1.09
N THR A 161 13.47 -8.10 -1.45
CA THR A 161 14.31 -8.19 -2.63
C THR A 161 14.13 -9.56 -3.22
N TYR A 162 13.74 -9.61 -4.48
CA TYR A 162 13.49 -10.85 -5.17
C TYR A 162 13.95 -10.81 -6.62
N PHE A 163 14.20 -12.00 -7.15
CA PHE A 163 14.58 -12.20 -8.53
C PHE A 163 13.59 -13.16 -9.18
N VAL A 164 12.98 -12.73 -10.29
CA VAL A 164 12.12 -13.54 -11.15
C VAL A 164 13.01 -14.18 -12.22
N ILE A 165 13.09 -15.51 -12.25
CA ILE A 165 14.13 -16.22 -13.02
C ILE A 165 13.85 -16.23 -14.52
N GLU A 166 12.59 -16.36 -14.89
CA GLU A 166 12.10 -16.46 -16.27
C GLU A 166 12.23 -15.10 -16.97
N GLU A 167 11.68 -14.06 -16.35
CA GLU A 167 11.76 -12.67 -16.81
C GLU A 167 13.19 -12.10 -16.69
N LYS A 168 14.00 -12.67 -15.77
CA LYS A 168 15.34 -12.16 -15.39
C LYS A 168 15.26 -10.75 -14.83
N ASP A 169 14.28 -10.53 -13.97
CA ASP A 169 14.08 -9.26 -13.29
C ASP A 169 14.56 -9.32 -11.85
N LEU A 170 15.33 -8.31 -11.44
CA LEU A 170 15.66 -8.06 -10.04
C LEU A 170 14.82 -6.90 -9.53
N VAL A 171 14.02 -7.15 -8.51
CA VAL A 171 13.26 -6.14 -7.78
C VAL A 171 13.82 -6.02 -6.38
N ALA A 172 14.11 -4.81 -5.93
CA ALA A 172 14.54 -4.52 -4.57
C ALA A 172 13.85 -3.29 -4.02
N GLU A 173 13.05 -3.48 -2.98
CA GLU A 173 12.39 -2.42 -2.23
C GLU A 173 12.99 -2.32 -0.83
N ALA A 174 13.22 -1.09 -0.37
CA ALA A 174 13.74 -0.83 0.96
C ALA A 174 13.06 0.40 1.55
N TYR A 175 12.53 0.24 2.76
CA TYR A 175 11.85 1.27 3.52
C TYR A 175 12.46 1.39 4.92
N ALA A 176 12.61 2.63 5.37
CA ALA A 176 12.99 2.93 6.74
C ALA A 176 12.16 4.08 7.27
N GLU A 177 11.70 3.97 8.51
CA GLU A 177 11.00 5.02 9.23
C GLU A 177 11.56 5.20 10.63
N PHE A 178 11.83 6.43 11.00
CA PHE A 178 12.19 6.82 12.35
C PHE A 178 11.15 7.79 12.92
N ILE A 179 10.47 7.37 13.97
CA ILE A 179 9.51 8.15 14.75
C ILE A 179 10.11 8.48 16.11
N THR A 180 10.04 9.75 16.49
CA THR A 180 10.40 10.21 17.83
C THR A 180 9.34 11.15 18.40
N GLU A 181 9.04 10.98 19.68
CA GLU A 181 8.17 11.88 20.45
C GLU A 181 8.97 12.80 21.39
N GLU A 182 10.29 12.87 21.19
CA GLU A 182 11.16 13.74 21.97
C GLU A 182 10.73 15.20 21.82
N ASN A 183 10.47 15.84 22.96
CA ASN A 183 9.99 17.21 23.04
C ASN A 183 10.88 17.99 24.00
N PHE A 184 11.54 19.05 23.50
CA PHE A 184 12.41 19.92 24.28
C PHE A 184 11.68 20.84 25.29
N GLY A 185 10.39 20.58 25.56
CA GLY A 185 9.55 21.33 26.49
C GLY A 185 9.05 22.67 25.94
N LEU A 186 9.21 22.91 24.63
CA LEU A 186 8.75 24.14 23.97
C LEU A 186 7.26 24.08 23.60
N VAL A 187 6.72 22.88 23.44
CA VAL A 187 5.34 22.60 23.03
C VAL A 187 4.73 21.57 23.97
N LYS A 188 3.42 21.37 23.93
CA LYS A 188 2.74 20.35 24.73
C LYS A 188 3.11 18.94 24.27
N SER A 189 3.22 18.73 22.96
CA SER A 189 3.64 17.46 22.35
C SER A 189 4.31 17.70 21.00
N ALA A 190 5.19 16.78 20.60
CA ALA A 190 5.77 16.74 19.27
C ALA A 190 5.92 15.26 18.88
N LYS A 191 5.56 14.91 17.64
CA LYS A 191 5.85 13.62 17.01
C LYS A 191 6.53 13.93 15.69
N THR A 192 7.82 13.65 15.60
CA THR A 192 8.62 13.86 14.40
C THR A 192 8.86 12.53 13.71
N VAL A 193 8.72 12.52 12.39
CA VAL A 193 8.90 11.35 11.54
C VAL A 193 9.91 11.70 10.46
N ALA A 194 10.91 10.85 10.27
CA ALA A 194 11.77 10.84 9.10
C ALA A 194 11.65 9.47 8.45
N ALA A 195 11.40 9.41 7.15
CA ALA A 195 11.21 8.15 6.45
C ALA A 195 11.83 8.20 5.06
N GLY A 196 12.23 7.05 4.55
CA GLY A 196 12.81 6.90 3.22
C GLY A 196 12.37 5.60 2.58
N MET A 197 12.29 5.61 1.25
CA MET A 197 11.98 4.45 0.42
C MET A 197 12.92 4.43 -0.77
N LEU A 198 13.31 3.25 -1.22
CA LEU A 198 14.10 3.02 -2.42
C LEU A 198 13.54 1.79 -3.12
N ASP A 199 13.27 1.94 -4.40
CA ASP A 199 12.72 0.92 -5.29
C ASP A 199 13.69 0.79 -6.46
N LEU A 200 14.22 -0.40 -6.67
CA LEU A 200 15.15 -0.72 -7.74
C LEU A 200 14.52 -1.85 -8.57
N LEU A 201 14.35 -1.59 -9.85
CA LEU A 201 14.05 -2.59 -10.87
C LEU A 201 15.23 -2.70 -11.82
N VAL A 202 15.71 -3.92 -12.04
CA VAL A 202 16.71 -4.21 -13.07
C VAL A 202 16.16 -5.32 -13.96
N ASP A 203 15.82 -4.97 -15.19
CA ASP A 203 15.46 -5.90 -16.25
C ASP A 203 16.72 -6.24 -17.04
N PHE A 204 17.13 -7.52 -17.01
CA PHE A 204 18.35 -7.98 -17.67
C PHE A 204 18.15 -8.43 -19.13
N ASP A 205 16.92 -8.44 -19.63
CA ASP A 205 16.56 -8.85 -21.00
C ASP A 205 15.63 -7.86 -21.70
N TYR A 206 15.67 -6.59 -21.26
CA TYR A 206 14.83 -5.52 -21.76
C TYR A 206 14.95 -5.38 -23.28
N LEU A 207 13.80 -5.34 -23.95
CA LEU A 207 13.70 -5.10 -25.39
C LEU A 207 13.07 -3.71 -25.64
N ASP A 208 13.89 -2.75 -26.06
CA ASP A 208 13.41 -1.39 -26.35
C ASP A 208 12.33 -1.40 -27.45
N PRO A 209 11.06 -1.06 -27.14
CA PRO A 209 9.97 -1.12 -28.09
C PRO A 209 10.08 -0.06 -29.21
N ASP A 210 10.93 0.96 -29.05
CA ASP A 210 11.15 1.99 -30.07
C ASP A 210 12.17 1.57 -31.14
N VAL A 211 12.80 0.39 -30.99
CA VAL A 211 13.78 -0.15 -31.95
C VAL A 211 13.13 -1.22 -32.82
N THR A 212 13.34 -1.15 -34.14
CA THR A 212 12.72 -2.08 -35.11
C THR A 212 13.27 -3.50 -35.04
N GLU A 213 14.47 -3.67 -34.51
CA GLU A 213 15.15 -4.95 -34.25
C GLU A 213 15.88 -4.81 -32.91
N PRO A 214 15.15 -4.87 -31.78
CA PRO A 214 15.75 -4.68 -30.47
C PRO A 214 16.68 -5.85 -30.15
N GLU A 215 17.89 -5.53 -29.66
CA GLU A 215 18.77 -6.51 -29.02
C GLU A 215 18.54 -6.40 -27.51
N PRO A 216 18.55 -7.52 -26.76
CA PRO A 216 18.35 -7.47 -25.32
C PRO A 216 19.44 -6.65 -24.65
N GLU A 217 19.03 -5.76 -23.76
CA GLU A 217 19.90 -4.92 -22.96
C GLU A 217 19.50 -4.94 -21.49
N THR A 218 20.24 -4.20 -20.65
CA THR A 218 19.91 -4.07 -19.24
C THR A 218 19.29 -2.69 -19.02
N ASP A 219 18.03 -2.67 -18.58
CA ASP A 219 17.40 -1.45 -18.09
C ASP A 219 17.47 -1.39 -16.55
N ILE A 220 17.63 -0.18 -16.02
CA ILE A 220 17.73 0.05 -14.58
C ILE A 220 16.83 1.23 -14.23
N ASP A 221 15.74 0.94 -13.54
CA ASP A 221 14.90 1.96 -12.91
C ASP A 221 15.21 2.03 -11.42
N LEU A 222 15.55 3.24 -10.96
CA LEU A 222 15.81 3.53 -9.56
C LEU A 222 14.93 4.70 -9.13
N THR A 223 13.92 4.39 -8.32
CA THR A 223 13.05 5.36 -7.70
C THR A 223 13.34 5.44 -6.20
N TRP A 224 13.25 6.62 -5.61
CA TRP A 224 13.46 6.78 -4.17
C TRP A 224 12.60 7.92 -3.63
N HIS A 225 12.19 7.83 -2.37
CA HIS A 225 11.37 8.85 -1.72
C HIS A 225 12.00 9.21 -0.38
N ALA A 226 11.99 10.49 -0.01
CA ALA A 226 12.46 10.91 1.31
C ALA A 226 11.48 11.89 1.95
N TYR A 227 11.07 11.58 3.17
CA TYR A 227 10.11 12.36 3.93
C TYR A 227 10.69 12.81 5.27
N VAL A 228 10.37 14.04 5.64
CA VAL A 228 10.54 14.53 7.01
C VAL A 228 9.33 15.37 7.41
N GLY A 229 8.76 15.12 8.58
CA GLY A 229 7.62 15.87 9.07
C GLY A 229 7.44 15.80 10.56
N SER A 230 6.57 16.65 11.09
CA SER A 230 6.28 16.73 12.50
C SER A 230 4.83 17.13 12.76
N GLU A 231 4.21 16.45 13.71
CA GLU A 231 2.93 16.84 14.31
C GLU A 231 3.19 17.46 15.67
N ILE A 232 2.75 18.70 15.86
CA ILE A 232 3.13 19.57 16.97
C ILE A 232 1.85 20.00 17.70
N GLY A 233 1.71 19.59 18.96
CA GLY A 233 0.68 20.10 19.86
C GLY A 233 1.18 21.32 20.60
N ILE A 234 0.76 22.52 20.21
CA ILE A 234 1.19 23.77 20.85
C ILE A 234 0.47 23.94 22.20
N ASN A 235 -0.85 23.73 22.19
CA ASN A 235 -1.68 23.66 23.40
C ASN A 235 -2.94 22.81 23.13
N ASP A 236 -3.88 22.78 24.08
CA ASP A 236 -5.11 21.97 23.99
C ASP A 236 -6.00 22.27 22.79
N LYS A 237 -5.87 23.46 22.20
CA LYS A 237 -6.70 23.94 21.09
C LYS A 237 -5.92 24.20 19.81
N LEU A 238 -4.60 24.34 19.89
CA LEU A 238 -3.77 24.73 18.76
C LEU A 238 -2.74 23.65 18.47
N SER A 239 -2.77 23.11 17.26
CA SER A 239 -1.78 22.16 16.75
C SER A 239 -1.29 22.57 15.36
N ALA A 240 -0.12 22.07 14.99
CA ALA A 240 0.45 22.23 13.67
C ALA A 240 0.89 20.86 13.13
N LYS A 241 0.90 20.72 11.81
CA LYS A 241 1.52 19.63 11.08
C LYS A 241 2.39 20.23 9.98
N ILE A 242 3.64 19.83 9.92
CA ILE A 242 4.56 20.24 8.85
C ILE A 242 5.15 18.98 8.23
N GLY A 243 5.44 19.03 6.93
CA GLY A 243 6.16 17.95 6.28
C GLY A 243 6.74 18.37 4.94
N GLY A 244 7.81 17.71 4.55
CA GLY A 244 8.41 17.78 3.23
C GLY A 244 8.62 16.37 2.68
N LEU A 245 8.35 16.21 1.39
CA LEU A 245 8.61 15.03 0.59
C LEU A 245 9.54 15.46 -0.56
N TYR A 246 10.64 14.73 -0.71
CA TYR A 246 11.49 14.82 -1.88
C TYR A 246 11.23 13.61 -2.77
N ASN A 247 11.18 13.88 -4.07
CA ASN A 247 10.80 12.95 -5.13
C ASN A 247 9.37 12.45 -4.90
N ASP A 248 8.38 13.32 -5.13
CA ASP A 248 6.96 12.93 -5.11
C ASP A 248 6.57 12.14 -6.38
N LYS A 249 5.27 11.89 -6.62
CA LYS A 249 4.81 11.19 -7.84
C LYS A 249 5.23 11.87 -9.16
N ALA A 250 5.59 13.15 -9.14
CA ALA A 250 6.10 13.89 -10.29
C ALA A 250 7.64 13.97 -10.33
N ASN A 251 8.31 13.24 -9.44
CA ASN A 251 9.75 13.28 -9.20
C ASN A 251 10.27 14.68 -8.79
N THR A 252 9.47 15.43 -8.01
CA THR A 252 9.84 16.78 -7.55
C THR A 252 9.70 16.96 -6.03
N ILE A 253 9.82 18.20 -5.55
CA ILE A 253 9.72 18.55 -4.12
C ILE A 253 8.30 18.99 -3.75
N ALA A 254 7.81 18.49 -2.64
CA ALA A 254 6.58 18.93 -2.01
C ALA A 254 6.79 19.27 -0.54
N ALA A 255 6.19 20.36 -0.07
CA ALA A 255 6.23 20.74 1.33
C ALA A 255 4.89 21.33 1.74
N SER A 256 4.41 21.01 2.94
CA SER A 256 3.16 21.60 3.43
C SER A 256 3.20 21.85 4.92
N GLY A 257 2.51 22.91 5.33
CA GLY A 257 2.28 23.29 6.71
C GLY A 257 0.79 23.52 6.94
N LYS A 258 0.25 22.86 7.96
CA LYS A 258 -1.12 23.00 8.43
C LYS A 258 -1.13 23.50 9.86
N LEU A 259 -1.86 24.57 10.13
CA LEU A 259 -2.22 25.02 11.47
C LEU A 259 -3.69 24.69 11.73
N THR A 260 -3.98 24.09 12.88
CA THR A 260 -5.33 23.69 13.28
C THR A 260 -5.68 24.33 14.62
N TYR A 261 -6.80 25.06 14.67
CA TYR A 261 -7.34 25.60 15.90
C TYR A 261 -8.74 25.04 16.18
N ALA A 262 -8.87 24.26 17.24
CA ALA A 262 -10.13 23.74 17.76
C ALA A 262 -10.83 24.83 18.60
N ALA A 263 -11.67 25.63 17.95
CA ALA A 263 -12.43 26.68 18.62
C ALA A 263 -13.39 26.10 19.67
N SER A 264 -13.94 24.92 19.38
CA SER A 264 -14.79 24.10 20.27
C SER A 264 -14.72 22.62 19.85
N ASP A 265 -15.36 21.73 20.59
CA ASP A 265 -15.43 20.29 20.28
C ASP A 265 -16.08 19.99 18.92
N THR A 266 -16.85 20.94 18.37
CA THR A 266 -17.57 20.78 17.10
C THR A 266 -17.09 21.75 16.03
N ILE A 267 -16.14 22.64 16.29
CA ILE A 267 -15.69 23.66 15.34
C ILE A 267 -14.17 23.71 15.31
N THR A 268 -13.62 23.49 14.13
CA THR A 268 -12.19 23.52 13.85
C THR A 268 -11.90 24.47 12.71
N THR A 269 -10.89 25.32 12.86
CA THR A 269 -10.40 26.20 11.80
C THR A 269 -9.01 25.73 11.37
N ASN A 270 -8.76 25.68 10.07
CA ASN A 270 -7.49 25.26 9.51
C ASN A 270 -6.91 26.35 8.60
N LEU A 271 -5.59 26.47 8.62
CA LEU A 271 -4.81 27.21 7.62
C LEU A 271 -3.76 26.25 7.07
N ILE A 272 -3.78 26.01 5.77
CA ILE A 272 -2.90 25.06 5.09
C ILE A 272 -2.18 25.80 3.97
N LEU A 273 -0.86 25.69 3.94
CA LEU A 273 0.00 26.21 2.88
C LEU A 273 0.83 25.06 2.33
N THR A 274 0.75 24.83 1.03
CA THR A 274 1.48 23.77 0.34
C THR A 274 2.30 24.36 -0.79
N TYR A 275 3.57 23.99 -0.85
CA TYR A 275 4.49 24.23 -1.95
C TYR A 275 4.68 22.92 -2.73
N ARG A 276 4.63 23.01 -4.06
CA ARG A 276 4.83 21.91 -5.00
C ARG A 276 5.69 22.41 -6.13
N GLN A 277 6.91 21.89 -6.26
CA GLN A 277 7.73 22.18 -7.43
C GLN A 277 7.08 21.61 -8.69
N ASP A 278 7.03 22.41 -9.75
CA ASP A 278 6.38 22.07 -11.02
C ASP A 278 4.90 21.73 -10.82
N ALA A 279 4.19 22.53 -10.02
CA ALA A 279 2.76 22.39 -9.84
C ALA A 279 2.01 22.50 -11.18
N VAL A 280 0.70 22.22 -11.16
CA VAL A 280 -0.13 22.48 -12.34
C VAL A 280 -0.17 23.99 -12.60
N GLY A 281 0.53 24.45 -13.63
CA GLY A 281 0.54 25.85 -14.06
C GLY A 281 -0.70 26.25 -14.85
N GLY A 282 -0.89 27.55 -15.08
CA GLY A 282 -1.84 28.07 -16.08
C GLY A 282 -3.21 28.54 -15.58
N TYR A 283 -3.35 28.91 -14.30
CA TYR A 283 -4.59 29.56 -13.84
C TYR A 283 -4.78 30.93 -14.51
N ALA A 284 -5.95 31.14 -15.13
CA ALA A 284 -6.22 32.34 -15.94
C ALA A 284 -6.92 33.48 -15.18
N GLY A 285 -7.15 33.34 -13.87
CA GLY A 285 -7.81 34.34 -13.03
C GLY A 285 -6.84 35.28 -12.30
N TRP A 286 -7.37 36.05 -11.34
CA TRP A 286 -6.55 36.93 -10.51
C TRP A 286 -5.70 36.12 -9.53
N MET A 287 -4.41 36.43 -9.44
CA MET A 287 -3.49 35.81 -8.50
C MET A 287 -2.93 36.87 -7.54
N PRO A 288 -2.90 36.62 -6.22
CA PRO A 288 -2.23 37.49 -5.25
C PRO A 288 -0.70 37.41 -5.34
N PHE A 289 -0.15 36.33 -5.90
CA PHE A 289 1.29 36.08 -6.02
C PHE A 289 1.64 35.59 -7.43
N GLU A 290 2.87 35.83 -7.86
CA GLU A 290 3.39 35.39 -9.18
C GLU A 290 3.93 33.95 -9.16
N PHE A 291 3.62 33.17 -8.11
CA PHE A 291 4.06 31.78 -7.97
C PHE A 291 2.89 30.83 -8.26
N ASP A 292 3.07 29.95 -9.23
CA ASP A 292 2.14 28.88 -9.63
C ASP A 292 2.32 27.59 -8.81
N ASP A 293 3.43 27.49 -8.09
CA ASP A 293 3.82 26.36 -7.24
C ASP A 293 3.23 26.37 -5.81
N LEU A 294 2.34 27.31 -5.49
CA LEU A 294 1.80 27.51 -4.14
C LEU A 294 0.28 27.33 -4.08
N TYR A 295 -0.14 26.60 -3.06
CA TYR A 295 -1.55 26.35 -2.71
C TYR A 295 -1.83 26.82 -1.29
N LEU A 296 -3.01 27.39 -1.08
CA LEU A 296 -3.42 27.95 0.20
C LEU A 296 -4.89 27.61 0.45
N GLU A 297 -5.17 26.92 1.54
CA GLU A 297 -6.54 26.74 2.03
C GLU A 297 -6.70 27.33 3.42
N ALA A 298 -7.70 28.20 3.57
CA ALA A 298 -8.20 28.59 4.88
C ALA A 298 -9.63 28.07 5.01
N ASN A 299 -9.88 27.22 6.00
CA ASN A 299 -11.19 26.60 6.15
C ASN A 299 -11.70 26.59 7.59
N VAL A 300 -13.01 26.47 7.73
CA VAL A 300 -13.73 26.20 8.98
C VAL A 300 -14.58 24.97 8.76
N VAL A 301 -14.41 23.97 9.63
CA VAL A 301 -15.20 22.75 9.66
C VAL A 301 -16.06 22.76 10.92
N SER A 302 -17.35 22.55 10.76
CA SER A 302 -18.31 22.34 11.83
C SER A 302 -18.91 20.94 11.73
N THR A 303 -18.98 20.22 12.85
CA THR A 303 -19.61 18.91 12.93
C THR A 303 -20.95 19.02 13.66
N ILE A 304 -22.03 18.57 13.02
CA ILE A 304 -23.38 18.57 13.57
C ILE A 304 -23.92 17.14 13.52
N GLY A 305 -23.94 16.48 14.68
CA GLY A 305 -24.22 15.04 14.74
C GLY A 305 -23.13 14.25 13.99
N LYS A 306 -23.53 13.48 12.97
CA LYS A 306 -22.58 12.78 12.09
C LYS A 306 -22.27 13.55 10.80
N SER A 307 -22.93 14.68 10.55
CA SER A 307 -22.73 15.50 9.36
C SER A 307 -21.60 16.51 9.55
N THR A 308 -20.95 16.89 8.46
CA THR A 308 -19.93 17.95 8.46
C THR A 308 -20.31 19.08 7.51
N PHE A 309 -19.98 20.31 7.91
CA PHE A 309 -20.10 21.51 7.11
C PHE A 309 -18.73 22.19 7.03
N LYS A 310 -18.18 22.35 5.83
CA LYS A 310 -16.90 23.01 5.56
C LYS A 310 -17.15 24.29 4.76
N VAL A 311 -16.61 25.40 5.24
CA VAL A 311 -16.44 26.63 4.45
C VAL A 311 -14.95 26.79 4.20
N ALA A 312 -14.54 26.96 2.94
CA ALA A 312 -13.13 27.05 2.58
C ALA A 312 -12.88 28.17 1.57
N TYR A 313 -11.84 28.94 1.78
CA TYR A 313 -11.22 29.78 0.76
C TYR A 313 -10.02 29.02 0.17
N GLY A 314 -9.91 29.02 -1.16
CA GLY A 314 -8.81 28.39 -1.86
C GLY A 314 -8.90 26.87 -1.92
N ASP A 315 -7.72 26.25 -1.99
CA ASP A 315 -7.50 24.81 -2.13
C ASP A 315 -6.13 24.46 -1.52
N ASP A 316 -5.97 23.30 -0.88
CA ASP A 316 -4.75 22.97 -0.15
C ASP A 316 -3.68 22.31 -1.03
N GLY A 317 -4.00 22.00 -2.29
CA GLY A 317 -3.09 21.38 -3.24
C GLY A 317 -2.67 19.97 -2.84
N LEU A 318 -3.44 19.34 -1.95
CA LEU A 318 -3.26 17.96 -1.51
C LEU A 318 -4.34 17.11 -2.18
N GLU A 319 -3.95 15.93 -2.62
CA GLU A 319 -4.87 14.95 -3.19
C GLU A 319 -5.06 13.79 -2.22
N SER A 320 -6.07 12.95 -2.51
CA SER A 320 -6.33 11.76 -1.69
C SER A 320 -5.09 10.88 -1.65
N ALA A 321 -4.73 10.43 -0.45
CA ALA A 321 -3.64 9.49 -0.25
C ALA A 321 -3.83 8.22 -1.09
N PRO A 322 -2.75 7.57 -1.54
CA PRO A 322 -2.81 6.22 -2.08
C PRO A 322 -3.55 5.29 -1.11
N THR A 323 -4.40 4.45 -1.70
CA THR A 323 -5.31 3.54 -1.00
C THR A 323 -4.78 2.09 -1.01
N SER A 324 -3.86 1.81 -1.92
CA SER A 324 -3.20 0.52 -2.14
C SER A 324 -1.74 0.78 -2.58
N GLY A 325 -1.01 -0.30 -2.86
CA GLY A 325 0.41 -0.27 -3.20
C GLY A 325 1.35 0.07 -2.05
N THR A 326 2.64 0.11 -2.38
CA THR A 326 3.75 0.26 -1.43
C THR A 326 3.80 1.61 -0.72
N HIS A 327 3.19 2.63 -1.34
CA HIS A 327 3.01 3.94 -0.73
C HIS A 327 1.84 3.97 0.25
N LYS A 328 0.96 2.98 0.36
CA LYS A 328 -0.16 3.02 1.32
C LYS A 328 0.31 3.17 2.78
N SER A 329 -0.41 3.97 3.56
CA SER A 329 -0.15 4.24 4.99
C SER A 329 1.24 4.81 5.33
N LYS A 330 2.07 5.18 4.34
CA LYS A 330 3.37 5.77 4.61
C LYS A 330 3.22 7.22 5.09
N PRO A 331 4.20 7.78 5.83
CA PRO A 331 4.09 9.12 6.42
C PRO A 331 3.87 10.26 5.43
N TRP A 332 4.33 10.07 4.18
CA TRP A 332 4.25 11.05 3.11
C TRP A 332 2.97 10.98 2.27
N ASN A 333 2.04 10.06 2.54
CA ASN A 333 0.89 9.83 1.66
C ASN A 333 0.06 11.05 1.33
N TRP A 334 -0.12 11.91 2.33
CA TRP A 334 -0.84 13.17 2.20
C TRP A 334 -0.09 14.22 1.34
N LEU A 335 1.20 14.01 1.08
CA LEU A 335 2.04 14.76 0.16
C LEU A 335 2.43 13.97 -1.09
N TYR A 336 2.02 12.72 -1.27
CA TYR A 336 2.52 11.92 -2.39
C TYR A 336 1.96 12.38 -3.73
N ASN A 337 0.65 12.61 -3.78
CA ASN A 337 -0.06 12.93 -5.01
C ASN A 337 -0.01 14.41 -5.36
N LYS A 338 0.14 14.69 -6.66
CA LYS A 338 0.14 16.03 -7.25
C LYS A 338 -1.31 16.49 -7.53
N PRO A 339 -1.66 17.76 -7.25
CA PRO A 339 -2.97 18.31 -7.59
C PRO A 339 -3.24 18.25 -9.10
N THR A 340 -4.51 18.09 -9.48
CA THR A 340 -4.92 18.02 -10.90
C THR A 340 -5.18 19.37 -11.56
N SER A 341 -5.27 20.45 -10.77
CA SER A 341 -5.55 21.80 -11.25
C SER A 341 -4.74 22.85 -10.50
N ALA A 342 -4.42 23.95 -11.18
CA ALA A 342 -3.77 25.11 -10.60
C ALA A 342 -4.57 25.71 -9.43
N MET A 343 -3.87 26.35 -8.48
CA MET A 343 -4.46 27.00 -7.31
C MET A 343 -5.56 28.02 -7.69
N PRO A 344 -6.82 27.82 -7.26
CA PRO A 344 -7.91 28.70 -7.61
C PRO A 344 -8.06 29.84 -6.59
N TRP A 345 -7.33 30.93 -6.82
CA TRP A 345 -7.21 32.08 -5.91
C TRP A 345 -8.52 32.87 -5.64
N ASP A 346 -9.54 32.69 -6.46
CA ASP A 346 -10.85 33.33 -6.33
C ASP A 346 -11.95 32.39 -5.80
N LYS A 347 -11.60 31.15 -5.41
CA LYS A 347 -12.55 30.12 -4.98
C LYS A 347 -12.95 30.29 -3.52
N LEU A 348 -14.26 30.35 -3.30
CA LEU A 348 -14.91 30.15 -2.00
C LEU A 348 -15.84 28.94 -2.12
N SER A 349 -15.64 27.93 -1.28
CA SER A 349 -16.35 26.66 -1.32
C SER A 349 -17.18 26.42 -0.06
N PHE A 350 -18.34 25.80 -0.25
CA PHE A 350 -19.23 25.33 0.82
C PHE A 350 -19.53 23.85 0.59
N THR A 351 -19.08 22.99 1.51
CA THR A 351 -19.25 21.53 1.40
C THR A 351 -20.07 21.03 2.57
N ILE A 352 -21.08 20.21 2.29
CA ILE A 352 -21.89 19.52 3.30
C ILE A 352 -21.77 18.02 3.04
N THR A 353 -21.31 17.27 4.05
CA THR A 353 -21.29 15.80 4.00
C THR A 353 -22.33 15.25 4.97
N VAL A 354 -23.19 14.37 4.48
CA VAL A 354 -24.23 13.69 5.26
C VAL A 354 -24.00 12.19 5.16
N PRO A 355 -23.78 11.47 6.28
CA PRO A 355 -23.67 10.02 6.24
C PRO A 355 -25.05 9.40 6.05
N PHE A 356 -25.16 8.50 5.07
CA PHE A 356 -26.33 7.67 4.83
C PHE A 356 -26.24 6.36 5.61
#